data_AF-A0A183U7X3-F1
#
_entry.id   AF-A0A183U7X3-F1
#
_cell.length_a   1.000
_cell.length_b   1.000
_cell.length_c   1.000
_cell.angle_alpha   90.00
_cell.angle_beta   90.00
_cell.angle_gamma   90.00
#
_symmetry.space_group_name_H-M   'P 1'
#
loop_
_entity.id
_entity.type
_entity.pdbx_description
1 polymer ?
#
loop_
_entity_poly.entity_id
_entity_poly.type
_entity_poly.pdbx_seq_one_letter_code
_entity_poly.pdbx_strand_id
1 'polypeptide(L)'
;MKSGTLCIDSSTIDQSVTVDVAKLVADKGGRYADAPVSGGVVGAKNATLTFMVGGDEKSFQDASQLLKFMGNNVVHCGKEAVGVLKQ
;
A
#
# COMPACT_ATOMS: atom_id res chain seq x y z
N MET A 1 -11.50 -11.71 7.21
CA MET A 1 -11.78 -10.26 7.13
C MET A 1 -13.25 -10.06 6.81
N LYS A 2 -13.84 -8.90 7.12
CA LYS A 2 -15.21 -8.60 6.67
C LYS A 2 -15.16 -8.16 5.20
N SER A 3 -16.19 -8.49 4.42
CA SER A 3 -16.29 -8.01 3.03
C SER A 3 -16.18 -6.47 2.98
N GLY A 4 -15.44 -5.95 2.01
CA GLY A 4 -15.14 -4.52 1.85
C GLY A 4 -13.94 -4.00 2.67
N THR A 5 -13.29 -4.84 3.48
CA THR A 5 -12.06 -4.44 4.20
C THR A 5 -10.96 -4.06 3.20
N LEU A 6 -10.29 -2.92 3.43
CA LEU A 6 -9.07 -2.55 2.72
C LEU A 6 -7.84 -3.08 3.47
N CYS A 7 -7.04 -3.92 2.81
CA CYS A 7 -5.76 -4.40 3.29
C CYS A 7 -4.64 -3.57 2.66
N ILE A 8 -3.84 -2.92 3.50
CA ILE A 8 -2.66 -2.15 3.09
C ILE A 8 -1.42 -2.93 3.51
N ASP A 9 -0.57 -3.31 2.57
CA ASP A 9 0.71 -3.95 2.86
C ASP A 9 1.86 -2.98 2.65
N SER A 10 2.56 -2.62 3.73
CA SER A 10 3.72 -1.73 3.68
C SER A 10 5.06 -2.47 3.76
N SER A 11 5.04 -3.78 3.57
CA SER A 11 6.23 -4.61 3.56
C SER A 11 6.99 -4.47 2.24
N THR A 12 8.31 -4.61 2.29
CA THR A 12 9.16 -4.76 1.10
C THR A 12 9.25 -6.24 0.75
N ILE A 13 8.27 -6.72 -0.05
CA ILE A 13 8.17 -8.12 -0.51
C ILE A 13 8.31 -8.21 -2.03
N ASP A 14 8.53 -9.41 -2.56
CA ASP A 14 8.58 -9.64 -4.00
C ASP A 14 7.23 -9.39 -4.68
N GLN A 15 7.29 -8.91 -5.92
CA GLN A 15 6.10 -8.60 -6.73
C GLN A 15 5.14 -9.79 -6.86
N SER A 16 5.68 -11.00 -7.02
CA SER A 16 4.86 -12.22 -7.15
C SER A 16 4.02 -12.47 -5.90
N VAL A 17 4.61 -12.28 -4.71
CA VAL A 17 3.93 -12.44 -3.43
C VAL A 17 2.83 -11.38 -3.28
N THR A 18 3.10 -10.14 -3.68
CA THR A 18 2.09 -9.07 -3.67
C THR A 18 0.87 -9.43 -4.52
N VAL A 19 1.08 -9.97 -5.73
CA VAL A 19 -0.01 -10.40 -6.62
C VAL A 19 -0.81 -11.55 -5.99
N ASP A 20 -0.14 -12.53 -5.40
CA ASP A 20 -0.80 -13.66 -4.74
C ASP A 20 -1.65 -13.21 -3.54
N VAL A 21 -1.12 -12.31 -2.72
CA VAL A 21 -1.85 -11.74 -1.58
C VAL A 21 -3.04 -10.90 -2.04
N ALA A 22 -2.86 -10.05 -3.07
CA ALA A 22 -3.94 -9.27 -3.65
C ALA A 22 -5.11 -10.16 -4.10
N LYS A 23 -4.80 -11.29 -4.74
CA LYS A 23 -5.81 -12.29 -5.15
C LYS A 23 -6.51 -12.92 -3.95
N LEU A 24 -5.76 -13.35 -2.94
CA LEU A 24 -6.34 -13.94 -1.72
C LEU A 24 -7.25 -12.96 -0.95
N VAL A 25 -6.94 -11.66 -1.02
CA VAL A 25 -7.77 -10.60 -0.43
C VAL A 25 -9.05 -10.40 -1.25
N ALA A 26 -8.94 -10.35 -2.58
CA ALA A 26 -10.07 -10.23 -3.48
C ALA A 26 -11.04 -11.43 -3.37
N ASP A 27 -10.53 -12.66 -3.28
CA ASP A 27 -11.33 -13.89 -3.11
C ASP A 27 -12.17 -13.89 -1.82
N LYS A 28 -11.74 -13.11 -0.82
CA LYS A 28 -12.46 -12.93 0.45
C LYS A 28 -13.36 -11.68 0.45
N GLY A 29 -13.54 -11.03 -0.70
CA GLY A 29 -14.32 -9.80 -0.87
C GLY A 29 -13.64 -8.55 -0.32
N GLY A 30 -12.34 -8.58 -0.12
CA GLY A 30 -11.54 -7.42 0.32
C GLY A 30 -11.00 -6.60 -0.84
N ARG A 31 -10.39 -5.47 -0.49
CA ARG A 31 -9.58 -4.65 -1.39
C ARG A 31 -8.13 -4.66 -0.92
N TYR A 32 -7.20 -4.53 -1.84
CA TYR A 32 -5.78 -4.60 -1.54
C TYR A 32 -5.04 -3.38 -2.08
N ALA A 33 -4.09 -2.87 -1.32
CA ALA A 33 -3.14 -1.86 -1.75
C ALA A 33 -1.74 -2.23 -1.25
N ASP A 34 -0.76 -2.34 -2.16
CA ASP A 34 0.65 -2.41 -1.78
C ASP A 34 1.16 -0.98 -1.59
N ALA A 35 1.74 -0.69 -0.44
CA ALA A 35 2.25 0.61 -0.06
C ALA A 35 3.65 0.48 0.56
N PRO A 36 4.64 -0.06 -0.18
CA PRO A 36 6.02 -0.05 0.27
C PRO A 36 6.51 1.35 0.65
N VAL A 37 7.45 1.37 1.58
CA VAL A 37 7.82 2.59 2.29
C VAL A 37 9.32 2.81 2.37
N SER A 38 9.74 4.07 2.22
CA SER A 38 11.12 4.52 2.43
C SER A 38 11.19 5.66 3.47
N GLY A 39 12.35 5.83 4.10
CA GLY A 39 12.60 6.84 5.15
C GLY A 39 12.94 6.26 6.54
N GLY A 40 12.79 4.95 6.73
CA GLY A 40 13.23 4.24 7.93
C GLY A 40 12.55 4.70 9.23
N VAL A 41 13.11 4.26 10.37
CA VAL A 41 12.53 4.54 11.70
C VAL A 41 12.45 6.04 12.00
N VAL A 42 13.43 6.82 11.55
CA VAL A 42 13.46 8.28 11.74
C VAL A 42 12.34 8.95 10.96
N GLY A 43 12.15 8.57 9.69
CA GLY A 43 11.05 9.09 8.88
C GLY A 43 9.69 8.75 9.46
N ALA A 44 9.53 7.54 10.01
CA ALA A 44 8.29 7.13 10.68
C ALA A 44 7.98 7.99 11.92
N LYS A 45 8.98 8.25 12.76
CA LYS A 45 8.83 9.10 13.96
C LYS A 45 8.48 10.55 13.61
N ASN A 46 9.01 11.05 12.49
CA ASN A 46 8.82 12.43 12.06
C ASN A 46 7.63 12.62 11.09
N ALA A 47 6.87 11.55 10.81
CA ALA A 47 5.80 11.54 9.81
C ALA A 47 6.26 11.99 8.41
N THR A 48 7.48 11.63 8.02
CA THR A 48 8.10 11.99 6.73
C THR A 48 8.42 10.78 5.85
N LEU A 49 7.73 9.66 6.06
CA LEU A 49 7.85 8.51 5.18
C LEU A 49 7.37 8.83 3.76
N THR A 50 7.95 8.14 2.78
CA THR A 50 7.44 8.12 1.42
C THR A 50 6.78 6.78 1.13
N PHE A 51 5.52 6.80 0.72
CA PHE A 51 4.75 5.61 0.35
C PHE A 51 4.47 5.58 -1.15
N MET A 52 4.72 4.44 -1.77
CA MET A 52 4.46 4.18 -3.18
C MET A 52 3.31 3.18 -3.29
N VAL A 53 2.11 3.68 -3.54
CA VAL A 53 0.88 2.90 -3.38
C VAL A 53 0.42 2.35 -4.73
N GLY A 54 0.42 1.03 -4.89
CA GLY A 54 -0.28 0.32 -5.95
C GLY A 54 -1.68 -0.11 -5.50
N GLY A 55 -2.65 -0.03 -6.41
CA GLY A 55 -4.04 -0.41 -6.20
C GLY A 55 -5.01 0.40 -7.05
N ASP A 56 -6.27 0.00 -7.09
CA ASP A 56 -7.32 0.80 -7.73
C ASP A 56 -7.45 2.21 -7.11
N GLU A 57 -8.04 3.16 -7.84
CA GLU A 57 -8.17 4.57 -7.44
C GLU A 57 -8.83 4.73 -6.06
N LYS A 58 -9.87 3.94 -5.77
CA LYS A 58 -10.59 4.03 -4.50
C LYS A 58 -9.73 3.50 -3.35
N SER A 59 -9.02 2.39 -3.57
CA SER A 59 -8.08 1.82 -2.62
C SER A 59 -6.90 2.76 -2.36
N PHE A 60 -6.39 3.44 -3.39
CA PHE A 60 -5.38 4.50 -3.25
C PHE A 60 -5.88 5.67 -2.41
N GLN A 61 -7.07 6.22 -2.70
CA GLN A 61 -7.59 7.37 -1.97
C GLN A 61 -7.79 7.05 -0.49
N ASP A 62 -8.40 5.91 -0.17
CA ASP A 62 -8.62 5.46 1.20
C ASP A 62 -7.28 5.21 1.92
N ALA A 63 -6.33 4.55 1.25
CA ALA A 63 -5.00 4.31 1.83
C ALA A 63 -4.23 5.61 2.04
N SER A 64 -4.28 6.54 1.09
CA SER A 64 -3.57 7.82 1.14
C SER A 64 -3.99 8.67 2.34
N GLN A 65 -5.28 8.67 2.69
CA GLN A 65 -5.77 9.37 3.88
C GLN A 65 -5.12 8.84 5.17
N LEU A 66 -4.88 7.53 5.26
CA LEU A 66 -4.26 6.91 6.42
C LEU A 66 -2.73 7.05 6.41
N LEU A 67 -2.10 6.84 5.26
CA LEU A 67 -0.64 6.87 5.13
C LEU A 67 -0.05 8.27 5.33
N LYS A 68 -0.81 9.33 5.04
CA LYS A 68 -0.42 10.72 5.30
C LYS A 68 -0.21 11.06 6.78
N PHE A 69 -0.72 10.26 7.72
CA PHE A 69 -0.39 10.44 9.13
C PHE A 69 1.04 10.02 9.48
N MET A 70 1.66 9.17 8.66
CA MET A 70 3.02 8.66 8.86
C MET A 70 4.00 9.15 7.77
N GLY A 71 3.50 9.72 6.67
CA GLY A 71 4.28 10.13 5.52
C GLY A 71 3.93 11.52 5.02
N ASN A 72 4.93 12.22 4.50
CA ASN A 72 4.75 13.51 3.85
C ASN A 72 4.63 13.38 2.33
N ASN A 73 4.88 12.19 1.78
CA ASN A 73 4.79 11.89 0.36
C ASN A 73 4.09 10.55 0.13
N VAL A 74 2.96 10.56 -0.57
CA VAL A 74 2.19 9.36 -0.90
C VAL A 74 1.84 9.43 -2.38
N VAL A 75 2.42 8.51 -3.17
CA VAL A 75 2.35 8.51 -4.63
C VAL A 75 1.51 7.33 -5.11
N HIS A 76 0.58 7.56 -6.03
CA HIS A 76 -0.14 6.48 -6.71
C HIS A 76 0.72 5.91 -7.82
N CYS A 77 1.02 4.61 -7.75
CA CYS A 77 1.94 3.95 -8.67
C CYS A 77 1.23 3.20 -9.80
N GLY A 78 -0.09 3.05 -9.73
CA GLY A 78 -0.91 2.32 -10.69
C GLY A 78 -1.58 1.12 -10.03
N LYS A 79 -1.72 0.01 -10.77
CA LYS A 79 -2.32 -1.23 -10.26
C LYS A 79 -1.53 -1.83 -9.09
N GLU A 80 -2.15 -2.78 -8.41
CA GLU A 80 -1.52 -3.57 -7.36
C GLU A 80 -0.19 -4.17 -7.87
N ALA A 81 0.79 -4.28 -6.98
CA ALA A 81 2.16 -4.75 -7.22
C ALA A 81 3.06 -3.82 -8.06
N VAL A 82 2.55 -2.68 -8.55
CA VAL A 82 3.39 -1.66 -9.22
C VAL A 82 4.11 -0.76 -8.21
N GLY A 83 3.57 -0.59 -7.00
CA GLY A 83 4.23 0.16 -5.93
C GLY A 83 5.56 -0.48 -5.54
N VAL A 84 5.59 -1.82 -5.45
CA VAL A 84 6.79 -2.62 -5.17
C VAL A 84 7.92 -2.41 -6.20
N LEU A 85 7.59 -2.13 -7.46
CA LEU A 85 8.59 -1.91 -8.52
C LEU A 85 9.23 -0.51 -8.51
N LYS A 86 8.61 0.45 -7.83
CA LYS A 86 9.01 1.87 -7.85
C LYS A 86 9.72 2.33 -6.57
N GLN A 87 10.12 1.38 -5.72
CA GLN A 87 10.74 1.61 -4.41
C GLN A 87 12.17 2.19 -4.49
#